data_AF-A0A090EFI6-F1
#
_entry.id   AF-A0A090EFI6-F1
#
_cell.length_a   1.000
_cell.length_b   1.000
_cell.length_c   1.000
_cell.angle_alpha   90.00
_cell.angle_beta   90.00
_cell.angle_gamma   90.00
#
_symmetry.space_group_name_H-M   'P 1'
#
loop_
_entity.id
_entity.type
_entity.pdbx_description
1 polymer ?
#
loop_
_entity_poly.entity_id
_entity_poly.type
_entity_poly.pdbx_seq_one_letter_code
_entity_poly.pdbx_strand_id
1 'polypeptide(L)'
;MVARVTVYHIPNHKRSMLMGMAMAKGIAAVGDQPRFVPYTDFQEPAGDAAVFYGFDDRLQEIFSAYRAAGRPVVYIDMGYWGRLEGGKWSGYHKISVNARHPTEYFQRVKHDDSRVSRFRLTIAPFRGGRTIIVAGTSGKGAAVDGFYPQEWETNAINTLRKHTDREIIYRPKPSWTAATPIPGSTFCQTRVDIGEWLKDCHAVVTHHSNAAIDGLLAGVPAFCLEGVAAPMALADLEKIESPRWPNGRQQWINDISYCQWTPAEMEAGLAWRHLKDEGLVSA
;
A
#
# COMPACT_ATOMS: atom_id res chain seq x y z
N MET A 1 19.64 -13.08 17.73
CA MET A 1 19.12 -14.43 17.98
C MET A 1 18.77 -15.03 16.62
N VAL A 2 18.90 -16.34 16.39
CA VAL A 2 18.49 -16.91 15.09
C VAL A 2 16.97 -17.04 15.09
N ALA A 3 16.28 -16.22 14.28
CA ALA A 3 14.82 -16.23 14.21
C ALA A 3 14.34 -17.36 13.27
N ARG A 4 13.28 -18.08 13.67
CA ARG A 4 12.57 -19.04 12.81
C ARG A 4 11.41 -18.32 12.14
N VAL A 5 11.42 -18.25 10.82
CA VAL A 5 10.41 -17.48 10.06
C VAL A 5 9.63 -18.41 9.16
N THR A 6 8.29 -18.40 9.26
CA THR A 6 7.47 -19.17 8.31
C THR A 6 7.06 -18.28 7.15
N VAL A 7 7.46 -18.65 5.94
CA VAL A 7 7.11 -17.94 4.71
C VAL A 7 6.02 -18.72 3.99
N TYR A 8 4.81 -18.18 3.98
CA TYR A 8 3.67 -18.81 3.34
C TYR A 8 3.52 -18.34 1.89
N HIS A 9 3.15 -19.27 1.00
CA HIS A 9 2.72 -18.93 -0.35
C HIS A 9 1.32 -19.45 -0.66
N ILE A 10 0.63 -18.73 -1.55
CA ILE A 10 -0.65 -19.16 -2.12
C ILE A 10 -0.36 -20.27 -3.15
N PRO A 11 -0.96 -21.47 -3.06
CA PRO A 11 -0.81 -22.53 -4.05
C PRO A 11 -1.17 -22.05 -5.46
N ASN A 12 -0.39 -22.45 -6.46
CA ASN A 12 -0.59 -22.10 -7.88
C ASN A 12 -0.54 -20.58 -8.22
N HIS A 13 -0.23 -19.70 -7.25
CA HIS A 13 -0.12 -18.26 -7.49
C HIS A 13 1.34 -17.86 -7.73
N LYS A 14 1.75 -17.78 -8.99
CA LYS A 14 3.15 -17.55 -9.40
C LYS A 14 3.83 -16.38 -8.67
N ARG A 15 3.16 -15.23 -8.54
CA ARG A 15 3.74 -14.06 -7.85
C ARG A 15 3.95 -14.29 -6.35
N SER A 16 3.05 -15.05 -5.71
CA SER A 16 3.15 -15.33 -4.27
C SER A 16 4.34 -16.26 -4.01
N MET A 17 4.49 -17.28 -4.85
CA MET A 17 5.65 -18.17 -4.82
C MET A 17 6.97 -17.43 -5.04
N LEU A 18 7.03 -16.53 -6.03
CA LEU A 18 8.25 -15.79 -6.35
C LEU A 18 8.66 -14.84 -5.22
N MET A 19 7.72 -14.05 -4.67
CA MET A 19 8.04 -13.13 -3.57
C MET A 19 8.38 -13.88 -2.28
N GLY A 20 7.64 -14.94 -1.97
CA GLY A 20 7.91 -15.79 -0.82
C GLY A 20 9.28 -16.46 -0.92
N MET A 21 9.64 -17.01 -2.08
CA MET A 21 10.95 -17.63 -2.29
C MET A 21 12.09 -16.61 -2.20
N ALA A 22 11.92 -15.41 -2.78
CA ALA A 22 12.90 -14.34 -2.66
C ALA A 22 13.12 -13.94 -1.19
N MET A 23 12.04 -13.73 -0.42
CA MET A 23 12.15 -13.44 1.01
C MET A 23 12.76 -14.59 1.81
N ALA A 24 12.38 -15.84 1.54
CA ALA A 24 12.97 -16.99 2.22
C ALA A 24 14.49 -17.03 2.03
N LYS A 25 14.98 -16.84 0.80
CA LYS A 25 16.42 -16.75 0.53
C LYS A 25 17.08 -15.58 1.27
N GLY A 26 16.43 -14.42 1.30
CA GLY A 26 16.92 -13.25 2.03
C GLY A 26 17.03 -13.46 3.53
N ILE A 27 16.04 -14.10 4.13
CA ILE A 27 16.02 -14.48 5.55
C ILE A 27 17.19 -15.42 5.84
N ALA A 28 17.41 -16.44 5.01
CA ALA A 28 18.57 -17.33 5.14
C ALA A 28 19.90 -16.58 4.99
N ALA A 29 19.99 -15.65 4.04
CA ALA A 29 21.21 -14.88 3.76
C ALA A 29 21.64 -13.98 4.93
N VAL A 30 20.73 -13.62 5.85
CA VAL A 30 21.06 -12.86 7.07
C VAL A 30 21.29 -13.75 8.30
N GLY A 31 21.22 -15.09 8.14
CA GLY A 31 21.44 -16.06 9.21
C GLY A 31 20.19 -16.51 9.98
N ASP A 32 19.00 -16.10 9.56
CA ASP A 32 17.73 -16.58 10.13
C ASP A 32 17.24 -17.85 9.41
N GLN A 33 16.29 -18.58 9.98
CA GLN A 33 15.83 -19.89 9.49
C GLN A 33 14.44 -19.79 8.83
N PRO A 34 14.36 -19.68 7.49
CA PRO A 34 13.09 -19.67 6.79
C PRO A 34 12.52 -21.09 6.64
N ARG A 35 11.21 -21.24 6.82
CA ARG A 35 10.42 -22.39 6.38
C ARG A 35 9.44 -21.94 5.32
N PHE A 36 9.71 -22.29 4.06
CA PHE A 36 8.85 -21.95 2.93
C PHE A 36 7.81 -23.04 2.68
N VAL A 37 6.53 -22.73 2.85
CA VAL A 37 5.42 -23.69 2.78
C VAL A 37 4.18 -23.09 2.12
N PRO A 38 3.29 -23.90 1.52
CA PRO A 38 2.00 -23.40 1.10
C PRO A 38 1.15 -23.01 2.32
N TYR A 39 0.25 -22.03 2.18
CA TYR A 39 -0.65 -21.62 3.28
C TYR A 39 -1.59 -22.73 3.76
N THR A 40 -1.71 -23.83 2.99
CA THR A 40 -2.61 -24.95 3.27
C THR A 40 -2.08 -25.77 4.42
N ASP A 41 -0.77 -25.72 4.65
CA ASP A 41 -0.08 -26.41 5.73
C ASP A 41 -0.18 -25.65 7.05
N PHE A 42 -0.77 -24.45 7.05
CA PHE A 42 -1.01 -23.72 8.28
C PHE A 42 -1.98 -24.49 9.20
N GLN A 43 -1.59 -24.66 10.46
CA GLN A 43 -2.44 -25.21 11.52
C GLN A 43 -2.44 -24.24 12.70
N GLU A 44 -1.26 -23.82 13.11
CA GLU A 44 -1.01 -22.82 14.15
C GLU A 44 0.32 -22.07 13.88
N PRO A 45 0.58 -20.94 14.58
CA PRO A 45 1.85 -20.22 14.44
C PRO A 45 3.08 -21.05 14.84
N ALA A 46 3.90 -21.45 13.85
CA ALA A 46 5.05 -22.35 14.04
C ALA A 46 6.42 -21.65 14.11
N GLY A 47 6.51 -20.37 13.70
CA GLY A 47 7.75 -19.57 13.76
C GLY A 47 7.59 -18.32 14.61
N ASP A 48 8.69 -17.61 14.80
CA ASP A 48 8.78 -16.32 15.51
C ASP A 48 8.16 -15.17 14.68
N ALA A 49 8.07 -15.34 13.36
CA ALA A 49 7.40 -14.42 12.44
C ALA A 49 6.73 -15.17 11.28
N ALA A 50 5.73 -14.54 10.65
CA ALA A 50 5.14 -14.97 9.38
C ALA A 50 5.48 -13.99 8.26
N VAL A 51 5.65 -14.48 7.03
CA VAL A 51 5.84 -13.67 5.83
C VAL A 51 4.93 -14.19 4.72
N PHE A 52 4.22 -13.32 4.00
CA PHE A 52 3.46 -13.74 2.83
C PHE A 52 3.18 -12.60 1.84
N TYR A 53 2.88 -12.98 0.60
CA TYR A 53 2.42 -12.09 -0.45
C TYR A 53 0.93 -12.25 -0.71
N GLY A 54 0.20 -11.13 -0.71
CA GLY A 54 -1.25 -11.08 -0.91
C GLY A 54 -2.05 -11.21 0.39
N PHE A 55 -3.38 -11.08 0.28
CA PHE A 55 -4.30 -11.04 1.42
C PHE A 55 -5.65 -11.64 1.02
N ASP A 56 -5.72 -12.97 0.90
CA ASP A 56 -7.00 -13.69 0.81
C ASP A 56 -7.43 -14.18 2.19
N ASP A 57 -8.57 -14.86 2.26
CA ASP A 57 -9.20 -15.28 3.52
C ASP A 57 -8.26 -16.18 4.35
N ARG A 58 -7.53 -17.08 3.69
CA ARG A 58 -6.57 -17.95 4.38
C ARG A 58 -5.38 -17.16 4.94
N LEU A 59 -4.87 -16.18 4.20
CA LEU A 59 -3.81 -15.30 4.71
C LEU A 59 -4.30 -14.37 5.82
N GLN A 60 -5.58 -13.98 5.83
CA GLN A 60 -6.21 -13.23 6.93
C GLN A 60 -6.29 -14.07 8.21
N GLU A 61 -6.62 -15.35 8.11
CA GLU A 61 -6.58 -16.28 9.25
C GLU A 61 -5.16 -16.40 9.82
N ILE A 62 -4.16 -16.60 8.95
CA ILE A 62 -2.74 -16.68 9.35
C ILE A 62 -2.29 -15.38 10.02
N PHE A 63 -2.63 -14.24 9.41
CA PHE A 63 -2.33 -12.92 9.97
C PHE A 63 -2.90 -12.82 11.39
N SER A 64 -4.19 -13.09 11.56
CA SER A 64 -4.89 -12.97 12.83
C SER A 64 -4.30 -13.89 13.91
N ALA A 65 -3.97 -15.13 13.56
CA ALA A 65 -3.37 -16.10 14.48
C ALA A 65 -1.97 -15.69 14.96
N TYR A 66 -1.10 -15.22 14.06
CA TYR A 66 0.22 -14.72 14.46
C TYR A 66 0.11 -13.44 15.30
N ARG A 67 -0.79 -12.52 14.95
CA ARG A 67 -1.05 -11.31 15.75
C ARG A 67 -1.56 -11.65 17.15
N ALA A 68 -2.50 -12.60 17.28
CA ALA A 68 -2.99 -13.08 18.56
C ALA A 68 -1.89 -13.74 19.42
N ALA A 69 -0.91 -14.39 18.78
CA ALA A 69 0.26 -14.97 19.45
C ALA A 69 1.36 -13.93 19.78
N GLY A 70 1.14 -12.64 19.52
CA GLY A 70 2.13 -11.58 19.74
C GLY A 70 3.33 -11.66 18.80
N ARG A 71 3.20 -12.34 17.66
CA ARG A 71 4.30 -12.57 16.71
C ARG A 71 4.16 -11.67 15.47
N PRO A 72 5.26 -11.08 14.98
CA PRO A 72 5.21 -10.19 13.83
C PRO A 72 4.77 -10.91 12.55
N VAL A 73 4.01 -10.18 11.73
CA VAL A 73 3.58 -10.62 10.40
C VAL A 73 4.06 -9.63 9.35
N VAL A 74 4.87 -10.11 8.42
CA VAL A 74 5.40 -9.33 7.30
C VAL A 74 4.52 -9.55 6.06
N TYR A 75 3.83 -8.49 5.67
CA TYR A 75 2.94 -8.45 4.52
C TYR A 75 3.66 -7.89 3.31
N ILE A 76 3.48 -8.54 2.14
CA ILE A 76 4.05 -8.12 0.88
C ILE A 76 2.96 -7.93 -0.16
N ASP A 77 3.03 -6.84 -0.91
CA ASP A 77 2.11 -6.55 -2.01
C ASP A 77 2.75 -5.66 -3.07
N MET A 78 1.99 -5.20 -4.05
CA MET A 78 2.46 -4.29 -5.09
C MET A 78 3.05 -3.00 -4.48
N GLY A 79 4.24 -2.60 -4.95
CA GLY A 79 4.97 -1.43 -4.46
C GLY A 79 4.21 -0.12 -4.59
N TYR A 80 4.74 0.96 -4.04
CA TYR A 80 4.17 2.30 -4.21
C TYR A 80 4.41 2.84 -5.61
N TRP A 81 5.60 2.60 -6.16
CA TRP A 81 6.03 3.01 -7.50
C TRP A 81 7.09 2.02 -8.04
N GLY A 82 7.51 2.16 -9.30
CA GLY A 82 8.53 1.27 -9.89
C GLY A 82 8.08 -0.19 -10.06
N ARG A 83 6.77 -0.42 -10.20
CA ARG A 83 6.19 -1.75 -10.44
C ARG A 83 6.53 -2.23 -11.85
N LEU A 84 6.77 -3.54 -12.01
CA LEU A 84 6.89 -4.17 -13.32
C LEU A 84 5.86 -5.30 -13.41
N GLU A 85 4.81 -5.08 -14.19
CA GLU A 85 3.76 -6.06 -14.46
C GLU A 85 4.14 -6.97 -15.65
N GLY A 86 3.30 -7.94 -16.02
CA GLY A 86 3.57 -8.82 -17.17
C GLY A 86 4.36 -10.10 -16.85
N GLY A 87 4.31 -10.59 -15.61
CA GLY A 87 4.70 -11.97 -15.28
C GLY A 87 6.14 -12.18 -14.78
N LYS A 88 7.03 -11.18 -14.93
CA LYS A 88 8.38 -11.22 -14.31
C LYS A 88 8.38 -10.68 -12.88
N TRP A 89 7.49 -9.73 -12.57
CA TRP A 89 7.34 -9.08 -11.25
C TRP A 89 8.68 -8.72 -10.59
N SER A 90 9.64 -8.25 -11.39
CA SER A 90 10.98 -7.86 -10.93
C SER A 90 11.06 -6.43 -10.40
N GLY A 91 9.96 -5.69 -10.49
CA GLY A 91 9.84 -4.34 -9.94
C GLY A 91 9.61 -4.34 -8.44
N TYR A 92 9.26 -3.17 -7.90
CA TYR A 92 9.13 -3.01 -6.45
C TYR A 92 7.82 -3.55 -5.89
N HIS A 93 7.94 -4.10 -4.69
CA HIS A 93 6.86 -4.64 -3.87
C HIS A 93 6.92 -3.97 -2.50
N LYS A 94 5.78 -3.52 -1.99
CA LYS A 94 5.71 -2.93 -0.66
C LYS A 94 5.86 -4.03 0.38
N ILE A 95 6.51 -3.70 1.47
CA ILE A 95 6.60 -4.54 2.66
C ILE A 95 6.08 -3.74 3.84
N SER A 96 5.21 -4.33 4.64
CA SER A 96 4.77 -3.76 5.90
C SER A 96 4.71 -4.83 6.98
N VAL A 97 4.79 -4.41 8.25
CA VAL A 97 4.77 -5.32 9.38
C VAL A 97 3.51 -5.05 10.20
N ASN A 98 2.81 -6.11 10.59
CA ASN A 98 1.61 -6.10 11.44
C ASN A 98 0.40 -5.33 10.91
N ALA A 99 0.44 -4.90 9.66
CA ALA A 99 -0.64 -4.23 8.95
C ALA A 99 -0.41 -4.30 7.44
N ARG A 100 -1.42 -4.00 6.62
CA ARG A 100 -1.29 -3.95 5.14
C ARG A 100 -0.54 -2.71 4.64
N HIS A 101 -0.33 -1.75 5.53
CA HIS A 101 0.43 -0.52 5.34
C HIS A 101 1.30 -0.31 6.58
N PRO A 102 2.46 0.36 6.49
CA PRO A 102 3.36 0.56 7.64
C PRO A 102 2.83 1.58 8.66
N THR A 103 1.50 1.75 8.82
CA THR A 103 0.84 2.86 9.52
C THR A 103 1.35 3.08 10.95
N GLU A 104 1.63 2.02 11.71
CA GLU A 104 2.03 2.14 13.12
C GLU A 104 3.45 2.69 13.31
N TYR A 105 4.35 2.48 12.34
CA TYR A 105 5.77 2.80 12.45
C TYR A 105 6.31 3.73 11.38
N PHE A 106 5.51 4.05 10.37
CA PHE A 106 5.90 4.93 9.29
C PHE A 106 6.37 6.29 9.83
N GLN A 107 7.56 6.72 9.39
CA GLN A 107 8.25 7.94 9.83
C GLN A 107 8.67 7.99 11.32
N ARG A 108 8.67 6.86 12.06
CA ARG A 108 9.36 6.80 13.37
C ARG A 108 10.86 7.06 13.22
N VAL A 109 11.43 6.60 12.11
CA VAL A 109 12.80 6.87 11.67
C VAL A 109 12.75 7.72 10.42
N LYS A 110 13.58 8.77 10.37
CA LYS A 110 13.79 9.56 9.16
C LYS A 110 14.87 8.90 8.32
N HIS A 111 14.51 8.50 7.12
CA HIS A 111 15.41 7.86 6.20
C HIS A 111 16.15 8.86 5.30
N ASP A 112 17.37 8.52 4.90
CA ASP A 112 18.12 9.28 3.91
C ASP A 112 17.54 9.10 2.48
N ASP A 113 18.14 9.79 1.51
CA ASP A 113 17.68 9.81 0.12
C ASP A 113 18.31 8.72 -0.77
N SER A 114 19.16 7.85 -0.22
CA SER A 114 19.92 6.86 -0.98
C SER A 114 19.01 5.92 -1.77
N ARG A 115 17.87 5.51 -1.19
CA ARG A 115 16.87 4.68 -1.88
C ARG A 115 15.99 5.47 -2.83
N VAL A 116 15.53 6.66 -2.43
CA VAL A 116 14.57 7.43 -3.26
C VAL A 116 15.17 7.84 -4.60
N SER A 117 16.48 8.10 -4.63
CA SER A 117 17.23 8.47 -5.83
C SER A 117 17.05 7.50 -7.01
N ARG A 118 16.73 6.23 -6.73
CA ARG A 118 16.54 5.16 -7.73
C ARG A 118 15.25 5.28 -8.53
N PHE A 119 14.28 6.06 -8.04
CA PHE A 119 12.94 6.13 -8.62
C PHE A 119 12.72 7.32 -9.55
N ARG A 120 13.66 8.27 -9.62
CA ARG A 120 13.59 9.47 -10.47
C ARG A 120 12.25 10.21 -10.32
N LEU A 121 11.76 10.32 -9.08
CA LEU A 121 10.50 10.99 -8.77
C LEU A 121 10.66 12.51 -8.91
N THR A 122 9.58 13.16 -9.35
CA THR A 122 9.49 14.63 -9.38
C THR A 122 8.40 15.07 -8.42
N ILE A 123 8.73 15.99 -7.51
CA ILE A 123 7.76 16.64 -6.63
C ILE A 123 7.37 17.99 -7.27
N ALA A 124 6.20 18.06 -7.87
CA ALA A 124 5.70 19.30 -8.46
C ALA A 124 5.29 20.30 -7.37
N PRO A 125 5.43 21.63 -7.62
CA PRO A 125 4.82 22.65 -6.78
C PRO A 125 3.33 22.40 -6.62
N PHE A 126 2.79 22.76 -5.46
CA PHE A 126 1.35 22.65 -5.25
C PHE A 126 0.57 23.56 -6.20
N ARG A 127 -0.58 23.07 -6.65
CA ARG A 127 -1.50 23.80 -7.53
C ARG A 127 -2.95 23.46 -7.18
N GLY A 128 -3.85 24.39 -7.50
CA GLY A 128 -5.29 24.13 -7.50
C GLY A 128 -5.75 23.51 -8.82
N GLY A 129 -6.99 23.05 -8.82
CA GLY A 129 -7.67 22.53 -10.01
C GLY A 129 -9.18 22.58 -9.84
N ARG A 130 -9.91 21.92 -10.73
CA ARG A 130 -11.38 21.96 -10.74
C ARG A 130 -12.03 20.65 -10.31
N THR A 131 -11.40 19.52 -10.59
CA THR A 131 -12.00 18.19 -10.42
C THR A 131 -11.55 17.50 -9.13
N ILE A 132 -12.43 16.77 -8.47
CA ILE A 132 -12.09 15.91 -7.34
C ILE A 132 -12.07 14.46 -7.84
N ILE A 133 -10.96 13.76 -7.62
CA ILE A 133 -10.85 12.35 -7.98
C ILE A 133 -11.11 11.51 -6.74
N VAL A 134 -12.19 10.72 -6.74
CA VAL A 134 -12.43 9.69 -5.73
C VAL A 134 -11.87 8.38 -6.25
N ALA A 135 -10.69 8.00 -5.78
CA ALA A 135 -10.01 6.76 -6.16
C ALA A 135 -10.48 5.61 -5.25
N GLY A 136 -11.31 4.74 -5.80
CA GLY A 136 -11.93 3.62 -5.10
C GLY A 136 -11.08 2.35 -5.06
N THR A 137 -11.51 1.40 -4.22
CA THR A 137 -10.92 0.07 -4.10
C THR A 137 -11.66 -0.95 -4.99
N SER A 138 -11.39 -2.24 -4.78
CA SER A 138 -12.19 -3.34 -5.35
C SER A 138 -13.13 -3.91 -4.29
N GLY A 139 -14.19 -4.62 -4.67
CA GLY A 139 -15.08 -5.27 -3.70
C GLY A 139 -14.36 -6.17 -2.68
N LYS A 140 -13.36 -6.95 -3.11
CA LYS A 140 -12.49 -7.72 -2.20
C LYS A 140 -11.73 -6.81 -1.22
N GLY A 141 -11.22 -5.68 -1.71
CA GLY A 141 -10.49 -4.73 -0.88
C GLY A 141 -11.39 -4.05 0.15
N ALA A 142 -12.63 -3.72 -0.24
CA ALA A 142 -13.64 -3.19 0.68
C ALA A 142 -13.96 -4.19 1.80
N ALA A 143 -14.19 -5.46 1.45
CA ALA A 143 -14.48 -6.50 2.44
C ALA A 143 -13.35 -6.73 3.45
N VAL A 144 -12.09 -6.70 3.00
CA VAL A 144 -10.90 -6.78 3.88
C VAL A 144 -10.87 -5.63 4.89
N ASP A 145 -11.41 -4.47 4.52
CA ASP A 145 -11.50 -3.28 5.38
C ASP A 145 -12.82 -3.19 6.15
N GLY A 146 -13.65 -4.24 6.11
CA GLY A 146 -14.92 -4.30 6.83
C GLY A 146 -16.06 -3.52 6.18
N PHE A 147 -15.92 -3.11 4.91
CA PHE A 147 -16.94 -2.40 4.15
C PHE A 147 -17.69 -3.32 3.18
N TYR A 148 -18.96 -3.00 2.92
CA TYR A 148 -19.63 -3.48 1.72
C TYR A 148 -18.98 -2.88 0.46
N PRO A 149 -19.02 -3.56 -0.69
CA PRO A 149 -18.53 -3.00 -1.95
C PRO A 149 -19.12 -1.61 -2.22
N GLN A 150 -18.28 -0.62 -2.52
CA GLN A 150 -18.64 0.79 -2.76
C GLN A 150 -19.22 1.57 -1.58
N GLU A 151 -19.30 1.00 -0.38
CA GLU A 151 -19.85 1.70 0.78
C GLU A 151 -19.03 2.94 1.13
N TRP A 152 -17.71 2.79 1.28
CA TRP A 152 -16.82 3.90 1.60
C TRP A 152 -16.86 5.00 0.54
N GLU A 153 -16.80 4.62 -0.74
CA GLU A 153 -16.83 5.58 -1.86
C GLU A 153 -18.16 6.33 -1.92
N THR A 154 -19.28 5.63 -1.69
CA THR A 154 -20.62 6.23 -1.66
C THR A 154 -20.73 7.24 -0.52
N ASN A 155 -20.25 6.88 0.68
CA ASN A 155 -20.24 7.78 1.82
C ASN A 155 -19.34 8.99 1.58
N ALA A 156 -18.14 8.79 1.01
CA ALA A 156 -17.23 9.88 0.67
C ALA A 156 -17.85 10.85 -0.34
N ILE A 157 -18.44 10.35 -1.42
CA ILE A 157 -19.09 11.18 -2.45
C ILE A 157 -20.29 11.94 -1.87
N ASN A 158 -21.12 11.29 -1.05
CA ASN A 158 -22.25 11.93 -0.38
C ASN A 158 -21.81 13.05 0.57
N THR A 159 -20.70 12.86 1.30
CA THR A 159 -20.14 13.92 2.14
C THR A 159 -19.60 15.06 1.28
N LEU A 160 -18.75 14.77 0.29
CA LEU A 160 -18.19 15.79 -0.60
C LEU A 160 -19.29 16.66 -1.22
N ARG A 161 -20.38 16.05 -1.69
CA ARG A 161 -21.51 16.77 -2.31
C ARG A 161 -22.22 17.76 -1.38
N LYS A 162 -22.05 17.66 -0.06
CA LYS A 162 -22.56 18.65 0.90
C LYS A 162 -21.66 19.89 1.01
N HIS A 163 -20.41 19.79 0.57
CA HIS A 163 -19.38 20.80 0.78
C HIS A 163 -18.76 21.35 -0.51
N THR A 164 -19.11 20.81 -1.69
CA THR A 164 -18.60 21.30 -2.97
C THR A 164 -19.51 20.99 -4.17
N ASP A 165 -19.55 21.94 -5.11
CA ASP A 165 -20.18 21.81 -6.43
C ASP A 165 -19.20 21.33 -7.52
N ARG A 166 -17.93 21.11 -7.18
CA ARG A 166 -16.90 20.65 -8.13
C ARG A 166 -17.28 19.34 -8.79
N GLU A 167 -16.82 19.11 -10.01
CA GLU A 167 -16.97 17.80 -10.64
C GLU A 167 -16.25 16.75 -9.80
N ILE A 168 -16.95 15.65 -9.46
CA ILE A 168 -16.38 14.51 -8.75
C ILE A 168 -16.29 13.37 -9.75
N ILE A 169 -15.08 12.85 -9.94
CA ILE A 169 -14.79 11.72 -10.81
C ILE A 169 -14.55 10.51 -9.91
N TYR A 170 -15.49 9.56 -9.95
CA TYR A 170 -15.32 8.29 -9.26
C TYR A 170 -14.54 7.31 -10.16
N ARG A 171 -13.35 6.93 -9.71
CA ARG A 171 -12.43 6.03 -10.41
C ARG A 171 -12.21 4.75 -9.59
N PRO A 172 -12.98 3.67 -9.84
CA PRO A 172 -12.74 2.38 -9.19
C PRO A 172 -11.41 1.77 -9.62
N LYS A 173 -10.99 0.70 -8.94
CA LYS A 173 -9.85 -0.11 -9.40
C LYS A 173 -10.11 -0.60 -10.85
N PRO A 174 -9.16 -0.40 -11.80
CA PRO A 174 -9.41 -0.73 -13.22
C PRO A 174 -9.67 -2.21 -13.50
N SER A 175 -9.25 -3.09 -12.58
CA SER A 175 -9.48 -4.54 -12.67
C SER A 175 -10.80 -5.00 -12.07
N TRP A 176 -11.57 -4.11 -11.44
CA TRP A 176 -12.79 -4.48 -10.72
C TRP A 176 -14.03 -4.32 -11.60
N THR A 177 -14.34 -5.33 -12.40
CA THR A 177 -15.43 -5.28 -13.40
C THR A 177 -16.84 -5.15 -12.84
N ALA A 178 -17.04 -5.40 -11.54
CA ALA A 178 -18.35 -5.27 -10.88
C ALA A 178 -18.60 -3.87 -10.30
N ALA A 179 -17.69 -2.91 -10.50
CA ALA A 179 -17.90 -1.53 -10.07
C ALA A 179 -19.06 -0.89 -10.86
N THR A 180 -19.95 -0.18 -10.17
CA THR A 180 -21.07 0.54 -10.79
C THR A 180 -20.95 2.06 -10.61
N PRO A 181 -21.65 2.90 -11.39
CA PRO A 181 -21.71 4.34 -11.14
C PRO A 181 -22.26 4.68 -9.75
N ILE A 182 -21.73 5.75 -9.12
CA ILE A 182 -22.22 6.28 -7.83
C ILE A 182 -22.91 7.63 -8.10
N PRO A 183 -24.18 7.84 -7.69
CA PRO A 183 -24.88 9.11 -7.85
C PRO A 183 -24.09 10.30 -7.31
N GLY A 184 -24.16 11.44 -8.01
CA GLY A 184 -23.37 12.63 -7.67
C GLY A 184 -21.93 12.59 -8.18
N SER A 185 -21.53 11.60 -8.99
CA SER A 185 -20.19 11.54 -9.58
C SER A 185 -20.23 11.12 -11.06
N THR A 186 -19.19 11.52 -11.80
CA THR A 186 -18.87 11.00 -13.12
C THR A 186 -18.13 9.66 -12.94
N PHE A 187 -18.70 8.55 -13.42
CA PHE A 187 -18.07 7.23 -13.34
C PHE A 187 -16.98 7.09 -14.41
N CYS A 188 -15.75 6.78 -13.99
CA CYS A 188 -14.63 6.58 -14.90
C CYS A 188 -13.82 5.33 -14.52
N GLN A 189 -14.20 4.18 -15.07
CA GLN A 189 -13.36 2.99 -14.98
C GLN A 189 -12.39 2.94 -16.16
N THR A 190 -11.11 3.21 -15.89
CA THR A 190 -10.09 3.31 -16.95
C THR A 190 -8.75 2.76 -16.51
N ARG A 191 -7.98 2.23 -17.46
CA ARG A 191 -6.55 1.90 -17.28
C ARG A 191 -5.61 3.04 -17.64
N VAL A 192 -6.15 4.18 -18.11
CA VAL A 192 -5.37 5.39 -18.35
C VAL A 192 -4.69 5.80 -17.04
N ASP A 193 -3.43 6.19 -17.17
CA ASP A 193 -2.61 6.64 -16.05
C ASP A 193 -3.29 7.80 -15.30
N ILE A 194 -3.20 7.79 -13.97
CA ILE A 194 -3.87 8.81 -13.16
C ILE A 194 -3.27 10.20 -13.36
N GLY A 195 -2.00 10.30 -13.77
CA GLY A 195 -1.30 11.56 -14.03
C GLY A 195 -1.99 12.47 -15.04
N GLU A 196 -2.72 11.89 -16.01
CA GLU A 196 -3.53 12.66 -16.96
C GLU A 196 -4.69 13.40 -16.28
N TRP A 197 -5.28 12.77 -15.27
CA TRP A 197 -6.40 13.32 -14.49
C TRP A 197 -5.92 14.32 -13.43
N LEU A 198 -4.66 14.22 -13.00
CA LEU A 198 -4.06 15.12 -12.01
C LEU A 198 -3.74 16.52 -12.56
N LYS A 199 -3.88 16.75 -13.88
CA LYS A 199 -3.57 18.05 -14.52
C LYS A 199 -4.49 19.19 -14.08
N ASP A 200 -5.78 18.91 -13.90
CA ASP A 200 -6.80 19.87 -13.43
C ASP A 200 -7.53 19.35 -12.18
N CYS A 201 -6.81 18.63 -11.33
CA CYS A 201 -7.36 18.05 -10.11
C CYS A 201 -7.20 19.02 -8.93
N HIS A 202 -8.34 19.30 -8.28
CA HIS A 202 -8.44 20.04 -7.03
C HIS A 202 -7.95 19.22 -5.84
N ALA A 203 -8.35 17.95 -5.76
CA ALA A 203 -7.96 17.04 -4.69
C ALA A 203 -8.13 15.56 -5.08
N VAL A 204 -7.25 14.71 -4.57
CA VAL A 204 -7.42 13.25 -4.63
C VAL A 204 -8.01 12.75 -3.31
N VAL A 205 -9.10 11.99 -3.37
CA VAL A 205 -9.82 11.44 -2.22
C VAL A 205 -9.77 9.92 -2.30
N THR A 206 -9.31 9.23 -1.24
CA THR A 206 -9.24 7.76 -1.22
C THR A 206 -9.23 7.19 0.20
N HIS A 207 -9.52 5.90 0.36
CA HIS A 207 -9.36 5.22 1.64
C HIS A 207 -7.85 5.08 1.99
N HIS A 208 -7.06 4.49 1.09
CA HIS A 208 -5.60 4.25 1.27
C HIS A 208 -4.85 4.00 -0.06
N SER A 209 -5.41 4.43 -1.20
CA SER A 209 -4.83 4.14 -2.51
C SER A 209 -3.52 4.90 -2.77
N ASN A 210 -2.63 4.30 -3.57
CA ASN A 210 -1.46 4.99 -4.11
C ASN A 210 -1.82 6.24 -4.93
N ALA A 211 -3.06 6.36 -5.40
CA ALA A 211 -3.53 7.58 -6.06
C ALA A 211 -3.28 8.84 -5.23
N ALA A 212 -3.37 8.75 -3.90
CA ALA A 212 -3.03 9.88 -3.01
C ALA A 212 -1.55 10.23 -3.07
N ILE A 213 -0.67 9.24 -3.23
CA ILE A 213 0.76 9.46 -3.41
C ILE A 213 1.01 10.17 -4.74
N ASP A 214 0.42 9.66 -5.82
CA ASP A 214 0.54 10.23 -7.16
C ASP A 214 0.07 11.70 -7.18
N GLY A 215 -1.05 11.99 -6.50
CA GLY A 215 -1.54 13.35 -6.31
C GLY A 215 -0.55 14.26 -5.59
N LEU A 216 -0.04 13.82 -4.43
CA LEU A 216 0.93 14.59 -3.64
C LEU A 216 2.24 14.86 -4.39
N LEU A 217 2.70 13.91 -5.21
CA LEU A 217 3.83 14.11 -6.12
C LEU A 217 3.52 15.11 -7.24
N ALA A 218 2.31 15.06 -7.80
CA ALA A 218 1.84 15.96 -8.85
C ALA A 218 1.45 17.37 -8.35
N GLY A 219 1.60 17.66 -7.06
CA GLY A 219 1.23 18.96 -6.49
C GLY A 219 -0.28 19.11 -6.28
N VAL A 220 -1.01 18.01 -6.13
CA VAL A 220 -2.44 17.96 -5.82
C VAL A 220 -2.60 17.50 -4.36
N PRO A 221 -3.39 18.19 -3.53
CA PRO A 221 -3.60 17.77 -2.15
C PRO A 221 -4.41 16.47 -2.08
N ALA A 222 -4.18 15.69 -1.03
CA ALA A 222 -4.83 14.41 -0.82
C ALA A 222 -5.73 14.44 0.42
N PHE A 223 -6.85 13.72 0.32
CA PHE A 223 -7.68 13.31 1.43
C PHE A 223 -7.64 11.78 1.53
N CYS A 224 -7.14 11.27 2.66
CA CYS A 224 -6.81 9.86 2.83
C CYS A 224 -7.04 9.44 4.28
N LEU A 225 -7.69 8.30 4.49
CA LEU A 225 -7.96 7.80 5.84
C LEU A 225 -6.75 7.02 6.39
N GLU A 226 -6.15 6.18 5.57
CA GLU A 226 -5.06 5.28 5.98
C GLU A 226 -3.91 5.24 4.98
N GLY A 227 -2.84 4.53 5.35
CA GLY A 227 -1.68 4.28 4.50
C GLY A 227 -0.62 5.38 4.55
N VAL A 228 0.42 5.23 3.74
CA VAL A 228 1.61 6.09 3.80
C VAL A 228 1.34 7.53 3.38
N ALA A 229 0.22 7.82 2.71
CA ALA A 229 -0.18 9.18 2.36
C ALA A 229 -0.85 9.93 3.53
N ALA A 230 -1.37 9.22 4.55
CA ALA A 230 -2.13 9.83 5.64
C ALA A 230 -1.41 10.98 6.36
N PRO A 231 -0.10 10.92 6.67
CA PRO A 231 0.61 12.05 7.32
C PRO A 231 0.65 13.33 6.48
N MET A 232 0.49 13.21 5.16
CA MET A 232 0.48 14.28 4.18
C MET A 232 -0.94 14.65 3.71
N ALA A 233 -1.96 13.96 4.20
CA ALA A 233 -3.35 14.13 3.77
C ALA A 233 -4.23 14.68 4.91
N LEU A 234 -5.48 15.02 4.57
CA LEU A 234 -6.57 15.21 5.53
C LEU A 234 -7.51 14.01 5.50
N ALA A 235 -8.02 13.57 6.65
CA ALA A 235 -9.10 12.57 6.68
C ALA A 235 -10.49 13.22 6.56
N ASP A 236 -10.61 14.46 7.03
CA ASP A 236 -11.85 15.23 7.11
C ASP A 236 -12.26 15.80 5.74
N LEU A 237 -13.25 15.19 5.11
CA LEU A 237 -13.75 15.57 3.78
C LEU A 237 -14.57 16.88 3.79
N GLU A 238 -15.03 17.36 4.96
CA GLU A 238 -15.75 18.63 5.05
C GLU A 238 -14.84 19.82 4.69
N LYS A 239 -13.53 19.62 4.79
CA LYS A 239 -12.50 20.60 4.43
C LYS A 239 -12.07 20.54 2.96
N ILE A 240 -12.84 19.90 2.08
CA ILE A 240 -12.48 19.72 0.67
C ILE A 240 -12.13 21.04 -0.04
N GLU A 241 -12.80 22.14 0.27
CA GLU A 241 -12.50 23.48 -0.31
C GLU A 241 -11.34 24.22 0.36
N SER A 242 -10.82 23.69 1.47
CA SER A 242 -9.67 24.23 2.20
C SER A 242 -8.64 23.13 2.49
N PRO A 243 -8.07 22.50 1.44
CA PRO A 243 -7.16 21.38 1.61
C PRO A 243 -5.87 21.79 2.33
N ARG A 244 -5.21 20.79 2.94
CA ARG A 244 -3.88 20.96 3.52
C ARG A 244 -2.80 20.91 2.43
N TRP A 245 -1.81 21.79 2.56
CA TRP A 245 -0.62 21.84 1.71
C TRP A 245 0.62 21.46 2.54
N PRO A 246 0.91 20.17 2.74
CA PRO A 246 1.96 19.76 3.66
C PRO A 246 3.36 20.11 3.15
N ASN A 247 4.21 20.60 4.05
CA ASN A 247 5.66 20.67 3.84
C ASN A 247 6.30 19.29 4.04
N GLY A 248 7.57 19.14 3.67
CA GLY A 248 8.34 17.91 3.95
C GLY A 248 8.06 16.73 3.02
N ARG A 249 7.43 16.96 1.85
CA ARG A 249 7.18 15.92 0.83
C ARG A 249 8.45 15.17 0.41
N GLN A 250 9.62 15.80 0.45
CA GLN A 250 10.89 15.11 0.16
C GLN A 250 11.22 14.04 1.22
N GLN A 251 11.22 14.39 2.51
CA GLN A 251 11.46 13.41 3.57
C GLN A 251 10.42 12.29 3.53
N TRP A 252 9.17 12.63 3.26
CA TRP A 252 8.10 11.66 3.13
C TRP A 252 8.35 10.61 2.03
N ILE A 253 8.79 11.02 0.83
CA ILE A 253 9.13 10.05 -0.22
C ILE A 253 10.42 9.28 0.07
N ASN A 254 11.36 9.88 0.81
CA ASN A 254 12.51 9.14 1.35
C ASN A 254 12.01 7.99 2.22
N ASP A 255 11.13 8.26 3.19
CA ASP A 255 10.63 7.23 4.11
C ASP A 255 9.85 6.13 3.38
N ILE A 256 8.98 6.46 2.41
CA ILE A 256 8.26 5.43 1.64
C ILE A 256 9.21 4.53 0.85
N SER A 257 10.35 5.07 0.39
CA SER A 257 11.30 4.30 -0.41
C SER A 257 11.93 3.12 0.37
N TYR A 258 11.90 3.17 1.70
CA TYR A 258 12.32 2.07 2.60
C TYR A 258 11.19 1.07 2.88
N CYS A 259 9.95 1.40 2.54
CA CYS A 259 8.80 0.51 2.65
C CYS A 259 8.58 -0.38 1.41
N GLN A 260 9.51 -0.42 0.45
CA GLN A 260 9.39 -1.26 -0.74
C GLN A 260 10.74 -1.73 -1.30
N TRP A 261 10.71 -2.93 -1.87
CA TRP A 261 11.90 -3.68 -2.26
C TRP A 261 11.63 -4.46 -3.54
N THR A 262 12.66 -4.60 -4.38
CA THR A 262 12.62 -5.53 -5.52
C THR A 262 12.86 -6.96 -5.03
N PRO A 263 12.47 -8.00 -5.80
CA PRO A 263 12.75 -9.38 -5.43
C PRO A 263 14.25 -9.68 -5.30
N ALA A 264 15.10 -9.01 -6.08
CA ALA A 264 16.55 -9.16 -5.97
C ALA A 264 17.07 -8.61 -4.63
N GLU A 265 16.51 -7.51 -4.13
CA GLU A 265 16.87 -6.98 -2.81
C GLU A 265 16.32 -7.84 -1.68
N MET A 266 15.13 -8.42 -1.86
CA MET A 266 14.58 -9.42 -0.93
C MET A 266 15.50 -10.63 -0.88
N GLU A 267 15.90 -11.20 -2.03
CA GLU A 267 16.79 -12.37 -2.12
C GLU A 267 18.18 -12.11 -1.54
N ALA A 268 18.71 -10.90 -1.71
CA ALA A 268 19.96 -10.47 -1.09
C ALA A 268 19.86 -10.20 0.43
N GLY A 269 18.66 -10.31 1.02
CA GLY A 269 18.42 -10.10 2.45
C GLY A 269 18.37 -8.63 2.88
N LEU A 270 18.39 -7.68 1.95
CA LEU A 270 18.38 -6.24 2.28
C LEU A 270 17.07 -5.83 2.96
N ALA A 271 15.95 -6.31 2.43
CA ALA A 271 14.63 -6.03 2.97
C ALA A 271 14.48 -6.55 4.40
N TRP A 272 14.88 -7.81 4.64
CA TRP A 272 14.75 -8.43 5.95
C TRP A 272 15.71 -7.84 6.98
N ARG A 273 16.96 -7.55 6.59
CA ARG A 273 17.93 -6.84 7.44
C ARG A 273 17.38 -5.49 7.89
N HIS A 274 16.80 -4.72 6.97
CA HIS A 274 16.16 -3.46 7.32
C HIS A 274 15.05 -3.62 8.37
N LEU A 275 14.17 -4.63 8.24
CA LEU A 275 13.14 -4.88 9.26
C LEU A 275 13.74 -5.24 10.63
N LYS A 276 14.87 -5.97 10.67
CA LYS A 276 15.60 -6.29 11.91
C LYS A 276 16.22 -5.04 12.52
N ASP A 277 16.89 -4.22 11.70
CA ASP A 277 17.56 -3.00 12.14
C ASP A 277 16.57 -1.96 12.71
N GLU A 278 15.35 -1.92 12.18
CA GLU A 278 14.25 -1.10 12.73
C GLU A 278 13.55 -1.72 13.96
N GLY A 279 13.93 -2.93 14.37
CA GLY A 279 13.29 -3.64 15.48
C GLY A 279 11.85 -4.05 15.21
N LEU A 280 11.45 -4.18 13.93
CA LEU A 280 10.09 -4.58 13.53
C LEU A 280 9.89 -6.10 13.58
N VAL A 281 10.98 -6.85 13.45
CA VAL A 281 11.04 -8.30 13.61
C VAL A 281 12.20 -8.66 14.53
N SER A 282 12.16 -9.84 15.16
CA SER A 282 13.17 -10.26 16.14
C SER A 282 14.59 -10.23 15.56
N ALA A 283 15.53 -9.66 16.32
CA ALA A 283 16.95 -9.59 16.01
C ALA A 283 17.71 -10.88 16.33
#